data_AF-A0AAN9YMP7-F1
#
_entry.id   AF-A0AAN9YMP7-F1
#
_cell.length_a   1.000
_cell.length_b   1.000
_cell.length_c   1.000
_cell.angle_alpha   90.00
_cell.angle_beta   90.00
_cell.angle_gamma   90.00
#
_symmetry.space_group_name_H-M   'P 1'
#
loop_
_entity.id
_entity.type
_entity.pdbx_description
1 polymer ?
#
loop_
_entity_poly.entity_id
_entity_poly.type
_entity_poly.pdbx_seq_one_letter_code
_entity_poly.pdbx_strand_id
1 'polypeptide(L)'
;MAQAFTDLLALIDNGALLDLFDGELKGRIGITVFQSCLRTLLGQRENGSWNNSIEQTSYGVLILAEARRLSYFEDIQDQLECSIRSAVDFIVSFDEGPLDYLWIEKVTYRSSLLADAYILAALKASTFSRDSAVTNAVGYSVRDKVSSTKMAGYIKLVRSTPMFSKLPKWEIQASFLEASLFQPLLRARRLEIFPRKNMEEDKYFDMIPFIWTLCNNHTRAFASTTFLFDMMVISFLNFQADEFMEGTAGPAFVEDLPRLRHLVESAFTQQPHSNGLHNGNGCVQKSNGNGTANGEANGSASESNGSAEADEADVSVPLQRFVRHVLNRADVASASAWDRRRLERELRIYLLSHVAQVEDNARLARQEQQDTYHDATETFFDWVRTTSSDQTSGPYAFALVCCMMSSSPLCGGNRECFPTVSQKYFAQALCRHLSTMCRMYNDYGSAERDAAEGNLSSLNFPEFASGPGCSAVDQRKRELYKLAEYERGCMDEALARLGQEAAAAPSLAARRAEARKLAVWRVFVDVTDLHGQIYVVRDIASRIKAQQQQKQEKQEKKEMAPAPAAPHTNGNGAVAAAVAAHA
;
A
#
# COMPACT_ATOMS: atom_id res chain seq x y z
N MET A 1 4.64 3.79 -29.11
CA MET A 1 5.17 3.36 -27.80
C MET A 1 4.77 1.94 -27.46
N ALA A 2 3.47 1.59 -27.45
CA ALA A 2 3.01 0.22 -27.15
C ALA A 2 3.75 -0.84 -28.00
N GLN A 3 3.75 -0.70 -29.33
CA GLN A 3 4.48 -1.58 -30.24
C GLN A 3 5.96 -1.72 -29.89
N ALA A 4 6.68 -0.60 -29.68
CA ALA A 4 8.10 -0.62 -29.36
C ALA A 4 8.40 -1.38 -28.05
N PHE A 5 7.56 -1.22 -27.01
CA PHE A 5 7.74 -1.98 -25.77
C PHE A 5 7.33 -3.44 -25.91
N THR A 6 6.30 -3.76 -26.69
CA THR A 6 5.94 -5.14 -27.03
C THR A 6 7.10 -5.82 -27.77
N ASP A 7 7.68 -5.17 -28.77
CA ASP A 7 8.81 -5.71 -29.54
C ASP A 7 10.06 -5.85 -28.67
N LEU A 8 10.33 -4.89 -27.77
CA LEU A 8 11.40 -5.00 -26.78
C LEU A 8 11.20 -6.21 -25.86
N LEU A 9 9.98 -6.42 -25.35
CA LEU A 9 9.67 -7.60 -24.53
C LEU A 9 9.87 -8.90 -25.32
N ALA A 10 9.55 -8.92 -26.61
CA ALA A 10 9.78 -10.08 -27.46
C ALA A 10 11.28 -10.39 -27.59
N LEU A 11 12.11 -9.36 -27.73
CA LEU A 11 13.58 -9.51 -27.74
C LEU A 11 14.12 -10.02 -26.39
N ILE A 12 13.57 -9.52 -25.28
CA ILE A 12 13.94 -9.95 -23.93
C ILE A 12 13.56 -11.42 -23.72
N ASP A 13 12.33 -11.80 -24.04
CA ASP A 13 11.81 -13.16 -23.93
C ASP A 13 12.64 -14.16 -24.76
N ASN A 14 13.06 -13.75 -25.96
CA ASN A 14 13.90 -14.57 -26.85
C ASN A 14 15.37 -14.63 -26.43
N GLY A 15 15.77 -13.99 -25.33
CA GLY A 15 17.16 -13.98 -24.85
C GLY A 15 18.11 -13.16 -25.71
N ALA A 16 17.63 -12.28 -26.59
CA ALA A 16 18.48 -11.44 -27.44
C ALA A 16 19.18 -10.30 -26.66
N LEU A 17 18.66 -9.95 -25.48
CA LEU A 17 19.12 -8.84 -24.64
C LEU A 17 19.41 -9.30 -23.20
N LEU A 18 20.02 -10.50 -23.05
CA LEU A 18 20.45 -11.02 -21.75
C LEU A 18 21.36 -10.01 -21.04
N ASP A 19 21.22 -9.90 -19.73
CA ASP A 19 21.99 -9.04 -18.82
C ASP A 19 21.87 -7.51 -19.03
N LEU A 20 21.17 -7.04 -20.08
CA LEU A 20 20.96 -5.60 -20.29
C LEU A 20 19.86 -5.03 -19.39
N PHE A 21 18.87 -5.85 -19.01
CA PHE A 21 17.73 -5.44 -18.21
C PHE A 21 17.65 -6.28 -16.93
N ASP A 22 17.75 -5.61 -15.77
CA ASP A 22 17.46 -6.24 -14.49
C ASP A 22 15.95 -6.47 -14.29
N GLY A 23 15.60 -7.19 -13.22
CA GLY A 23 14.19 -7.47 -12.90
C GLY A 23 13.36 -6.20 -12.64
N GLU A 24 13.98 -5.15 -12.11
CA GLU A 24 13.29 -3.88 -11.82
C GLU A 24 12.87 -3.17 -13.11
N LEU A 25 13.80 -3.03 -14.05
CA LEU A 25 13.56 -2.38 -15.34
C LEU A 25 12.60 -3.19 -16.20
N LYS A 26 12.70 -4.53 -16.20
CA LYS A 26 11.72 -5.42 -16.83
C LYS A 26 10.31 -5.17 -16.29
N GLY A 27 10.15 -5.13 -14.97
CA GLY A 27 8.87 -4.83 -14.32
C GLY A 27 8.30 -3.48 -14.75
N ARG A 28 9.14 -2.42 -14.78
CA ARG A 28 8.73 -1.08 -15.22
C ARG A 28 8.27 -1.04 -16.69
N ILE A 29 8.96 -1.76 -17.58
CA ILE A 29 8.54 -1.90 -18.99
C ILE A 29 7.17 -2.59 -19.06
N GLY A 30 7.01 -3.70 -18.35
CA GLY A 30 5.75 -4.45 -18.27
C GLY A 30 4.57 -3.59 -17.79
N ILE A 31 4.75 -2.86 -16.69
CA ILE A 31 3.73 -1.94 -16.16
C ILE A 31 3.40 -0.83 -17.17
N THR A 32 4.42 -0.24 -17.80
CA THR A 32 4.23 0.88 -18.75
C THR A 32 3.42 0.45 -19.97
N VAL A 33 3.77 -0.69 -20.59
CA VAL A 33 3.03 -1.17 -21.76
C VAL A 33 1.63 -1.63 -21.37
N PHE A 34 1.48 -2.32 -20.22
CA PHE A 34 0.18 -2.76 -19.73
C PHE A 34 -0.76 -1.58 -19.46
N GLN A 35 -0.29 -0.55 -18.74
CA GLN A 35 -1.06 0.66 -18.47
C GLN A 35 -1.41 1.41 -19.75
N SER A 36 -0.51 1.46 -20.74
CA SER A 36 -0.79 2.12 -22.03
C SER A 36 -1.97 1.42 -22.75
N CYS A 37 -1.93 0.10 -22.83
CA CYS A 37 -2.98 -0.71 -23.45
C CYS A 37 -4.28 -0.70 -22.65
N LEU A 38 -4.22 -0.93 -21.33
CA LEU A 38 -5.41 -0.96 -20.48
C LEU A 38 -6.12 0.39 -20.42
N ARG A 39 -5.39 1.50 -20.29
CA ARG A 39 -6.02 2.84 -20.27
C ARG A 39 -6.67 3.18 -21.60
N THR A 40 -6.13 2.68 -22.71
CA THR A 40 -6.78 2.79 -24.03
C THR A 40 -8.10 2.02 -24.03
N LEU A 41 -8.09 0.77 -23.57
CA LEU A 41 -9.30 -0.06 -23.45
C LEU A 41 -10.36 0.58 -22.54
N LEU A 42 -9.97 1.08 -21.37
CA LEU A 42 -10.86 1.74 -20.40
C LEU A 42 -11.41 3.09 -20.88
N GLY A 43 -10.74 3.72 -21.85
CA GLY A 43 -11.12 5.01 -22.43
C GLY A 43 -12.03 4.91 -23.66
N GLN A 44 -12.36 3.70 -24.12
CA GLN A 44 -13.26 3.50 -25.25
C GLN A 44 -14.68 3.92 -24.86
N ARG A 45 -15.37 4.62 -25.77
CA ARG A 45 -16.78 5.00 -25.60
C ARG A 45 -17.72 3.84 -25.94
N GLU A 46 -18.98 3.97 -25.53
CA GLU A 46 -20.02 2.97 -25.82
C GLU A 46 -20.23 2.72 -27.32
N ASN A 47 -19.99 3.72 -28.17
CA ASN A 47 -20.06 3.57 -29.63
C ASN A 47 -18.81 2.93 -30.25
N GLY A 48 -17.87 2.43 -29.45
CA GLY A 48 -16.62 1.83 -29.91
C GLY A 48 -15.51 2.83 -30.25
N SER A 49 -15.80 4.13 -30.29
CA SER A 49 -14.83 5.15 -30.70
C SER A 49 -13.96 5.65 -29.55
N TRP A 50 -12.84 6.28 -29.92
CA TRP A 50 -12.15 7.25 -29.08
C TRP A 50 -12.43 8.64 -29.63
N ASN A 51 -12.98 9.51 -28.78
CA ASN A 51 -13.30 10.90 -29.11
C ASN A 51 -14.23 11.12 -30.32
N ASN A 52 -15.03 10.11 -30.73
CA ASN A 52 -15.81 10.14 -31.98
C ASN A 52 -14.96 10.45 -33.23
N SER A 53 -13.69 10.07 -33.19
CA SER A 53 -12.69 10.39 -34.21
C SER A 53 -12.23 9.11 -34.90
N ILE A 54 -12.31 9.04 -36.23
CA ILE A 54 -11.82 7.88 -36.97
C ILE A 54 -10.30 7.70 -36.84
N GLU A 55 -9.55 8.81 -36.82
CA GLU A 55 -8.10 8.77 -36.70
C GLU A 55 -7.68 8.33 -35.28
N GLN A 56 -8.25 8.92 -34.23
CA GLN A 56 -7.94 8.49 -32.85
C GLN A 56 -8.44 7.07 -32.56
N THR A 57 -9.58 6.67 -33.15
CA THR A 57 -10.09 5.30 -33.04
C THR A 57 -9.15 4.30 -33.71
N SER A 58 -8.57 4.67 -34.85
CA SER A 58 -7.54 3.87 -35.52
C SER A 58 -6.29 3.71 -34.65
N TYR A 59 -5.85 4.76 -33.95
CA TYR A 59 -4.76 4.64 -32.97
C TYR A 59 -5.13 3.68 -31.82
N GLY A 60 -6.36 3.76 -31.32
CA GLY A 60 -6.88 2.87 -30.29
C GLY A 60 -6.81 1.40 -30.73
N VAL A 61 -7.30 1.08 -31.94
CA VAL A 61 -7.23 -0.27 -32.51
C VAL A 61 -5.79 -0.77 -32.60
N LEU A 62 -4.85 0.05 -33.07
CA LEU A 62 -3.44 -0.33 -33.16
C LEU A 62 -2.82 -0.61 -31.79
N ILE A 63 -3.12 0.21 -30.77
CA ILE A 63 -2.65 -0.03 -29.40
C ILE A 63 -3.23 -1.33 -28.82
N LEU A 64 -4.52 -1.60 -29.07
CA LEU A 64 -5.18 -2.82 -28.60
C LEU A 64 -4.70 -4.06 -29.37
N ALA A 65 -4.33 -3.93 -30.65
CA ALA A 65 -3.70 -5.01 -31.40
C ALA A 65 -2.35 -5.41 -30.81
N GLU A 66 -1.57 -4.46 -30.29
CA GLU A 66 -0.35 -4.77 -29.52
C GLU A 66 -0.68 -5.46 -28.19
N ALA A 67 -1.77 -5.07 -27.53
CA ALA A 67 -2.23 -5.74 -26.31
C ALA A 67 -2.55 -7.23 -26.54
N ARG A 68 -3.07 -7.61 -27.73
CA ARG A 68 -3.36 -9.01 -28.09
C ARG A 68 -2.13 -9.91 -28.01
N ARG A 69 -0.94 -9.34 -28.26
CA ARG A 69 0.35 -10.04 -28.26
C ARG A 69 0.87 -10.30 -26.84
N LEU A 70 0.40 -9.55 -25.84
CA LEU A 70 0.92 -9.60 -24.49
C LEU A 70 0.25 -10.73 -23.67
N SER A 71 1.06 -11.56 -23.03
CA SER A 71 0.61 -12.65 -22.15
C SER A 71 -0.21 -12.15 -20.95
N TYR A 72 -0.06 -10.88 -20.58
CA TYR A 72 -0.80 -10.27 -19.47
C TYR A 72 -2.28 -10.06 -19.76
N PHE A 73 -2.69 -10.00 -21.03
CA PHE A 73 -4.08 -9.75 -21.43
C PHE A 73 -4.89 -11.03 -21.68
N GLU A 74 -4.29 -12.21 -21.51
CA GLU A 74 -4.94 -13.51 -21.74
C GLU A 74 -6.26 -13.66 -20.98
N ASP A 75 -6.28 -13.28 -19.70
CA ASP A 75 -7.46 -13.41 -18.84
C ASP A 75 -8.60 -12.42 -19.19
N ILE A 76 -8.35 -11.44 -20.07
CA ILE A 76 -9.32 -10.45 -20.55
C ILE A 76 -9.37 -10.36 -22.09
N GLN A 77 -8.91 -11.39 -22.79
CA GLN A 77 -8.83 -11.42 -24.26
C GLN A 77 -10.20 -11.19 -24.91
N ASP A 78 -11.28 -11.79 -24.38
CA ASP A 78 -12.63 -11.63 -24.93
C ASP A 78 -13.07 -10.16 -24.95
N GLN A 79 -12.75 -9.41 -23.88
CA GLN A 79 -13.06 -7.99 -23.81
C GLN A 79 -12.22 -7.18 -24.79
N LEU A 80 -10.95 -7.54 -24.97
CA LEU A 80 -10.05 -6.92 -25.93
C LEU A 80 -10.57 -7.11 -27.36
N GLU A 81 -10.99 -8.33 -27.72
CA GLU A 81 -11.55 -8.65 -29.03
C GLU A 81 -12.87 -7.93 -29.28
N CYS A 82 -13.75 -7.88 -28.28
CA CYS A 82 -15.00 -7.13 -28.35
C CYS A 82 -14.74 -5.63 -28.62
N SER A 83 -13.80 -5.04 -27.88
CA SER A 83 -13.41 -3.64 -28.01
C SER A 83 -12.86 -3.31 -29.40
N ILE A 84 -11.96 -4.15 -29.94
CA ILE A 84 -11.40 -3.96 -31.28
C ILE A 84 -12.50 -4.07 -32.34
N ARG A 85 -13.42 -5.02 -32.20
CA ARG A 85 -14.55 -5.18 -33.13
C ARG A 85 -15.44 -3.94 -33.14
N SER A 86 -15.87 -3.46 -31.97
CA SER A 86 -16.70 -2.25 -31.88
C SER A 86 -16.00 -1.01 -32.44
N ALA A 87 -14.69 -0.90 -32.27
CA ALA A 87 -13.91 0.19 -32.86
C ALA A 87 -13.84 0.10 -34.40
N VAL A 88 -13.68 -1.11 -34.95
CA VAL A 88 -13.71 -1.34 -36.40
C VAL A 88 -15.10 -1.05 -36.96
N ASP A 89 -16.16 -1.47 -36.27
CA ASP A 89 -17.54 -1.17 -36.67
C ASP A 89 -17.77 0.34 -36.72
N PHE A 90 -17.24 1.09 -35.75
CA PHE A 90 -17.26 2.55 -35.76
C PHE A 90 -16.50 3.13 -36.97
N ILE A 91 -15.28 2.66 -37.24
CA ILE A 91 -14.46 3.15 -38.37
C ILE A 91 -15.16 2.89 -39.72
N VAL A 92 -15.74 1.71 -39.91
CA VAL A 92 -16.37 1.31 -41.18
C VAL A 92 -17.74 1.98 -41.38
N SER A 93 -18.46 2.27 -40.30
CA SER A 93 -19.77 2.95 -40.35
C SER A 93 -19.70 4.48 -40.40
N PHE A 94 -18.50 5.06 -40.27
CA PHE A 94 -18.34 6.50 -40.25
C PHE A 94 -18.40 7.07 -41.68
N ASP A 95 -19.50 7.76 -42.02
CA ASP A 95 -19.63 8.55 -43.24
C ASP A 95 -18.62 9.71 -43.28
N GLU A 96 -18.32 10.24 -44.48
CA GLU A 96 -17.35 11.33 -44.75
C GLU A 96 -17.57 12.59 -43.88
N GLY A 97 -17.08 12.53 -42.64
CA GLY A 97 -17.08 13.63 -41.68
C GLY A 97 -15.77 14.44 -41.75
N PRO A 98 -15.76 15.67 -41.23
CA PRO A 98 -14.54 16.46 -41.16
C PRO A 98 -13.50 15.78 -40.25
N LEU A 99 -12.29 15.57 -40.77
CA LEU A 99 -11.15 15.09 -39.98
C LEU A 99 -10.76 16.09 -38.87
N ASP A 100 -10.27 15.55 -37.76
CA ASP A 100 -9.82 16.31 -36.60
C ASP A 100 -8.49 17.04 -36.83
N TYR A 101 -8.31 18.14 -36.12
CA TYR A 101 -7.07 18.92 -36.08
C TYR A 101 -6.12 18.39 -35.00
N LEU A 102 -5.54 17.22 -35.22
CA LEU A 102 -4.71 16.51 -34.23
C LEU A 102 -3.22 16.86 -34.31
N TRP A 103 -2.73 17.24 -35.49
CA TRP A 103 -1.30 17.39 -35.73
C TRP A 103 -0.85 18.80 -35.37
N ILE A 104 0.28 18.92 -34.66
CA ILE A 104 0.79 20.20 -34.16
C ILE A 104 2.11 20.52 -34.89
N GLU A 105 2.15 21.65 -35.57
CA GLU A 105 3.38 22.29 -36.02
C GLU A 105 3.39 23.76 -35.54
N LYS A 106 3.36 24.75 -36.44
CA LYS A 106 3.13 26.15 -36.06
C LYS A 106 1.69 26.39 -35.61
N VAL A 107 0.76 25.65 -36.19
CA VAL A 107 -0.66 25.62 -35.86
C VAL A 107 -1.11 24.16 -35.80
N THR A 108 -2.30 23.92 -35.25
CA THR A 108 -2.95 22.62 -35.37
C THR A 108 -3.46 22.42 -36.80
N TYR A 109 -3.19 21.27 -37.42
CA TYR A 109 -3.62 20.93 -38.77
C TYR A 109 -4.16 19.49 -38.83
N ARG A 110 -4.77 19.15 -39.96
CA ARG A 110 -5.29 17.82 -40.28
C ARG A 110 -4.62 17.27 -41.54
N SER A 111 -4.46 15.96 -41.64
CA SER A 111 -3.86 15.30 -42.80
C SER A 111 -4.67 14.07 -43.18
N SER A 112 -5.35 14.11 -44.33
CA SER A 112 -6.12 12.97 -44.84
C SER A 112 -5.23 11.77 -45.11
N LEU A 113 -4.07 11.99 -45.73
CA LEU A 113 -3.12 10.91 -46.01
C LEU A 113 -2.67 10.16 -44.74
N LEU A 114 -2.43 10.90 -43.65
CA LEU A 114 -2.06 10.27 -42.37
C LEU A 114 -3.25 9.52 -41.77
N ALA A 115 -4.43 10.14 -41.73
CA ALA A 115 -5.64 9.50 -41.26
C ALA A 115 -5.92 8.20 -42.02
N ASP A 116 -5.90 8.22 -43.36
CA ASP A 116 -6.12 7.07 -44.22
C ASP A 116 -5.09 5.97 -43.97
N ALA A 117 -3.81 6.33 -43.81
CA ALA A 117 -2.76 5.36 -43.49
C ALA A 117 -3.01 4.65 -42.14
N TYR A 118 -3.42 5.40 -41.11
CA TYR A 118 -3.74 4.83 -39.81
C TYR A 118 -5.03 3.99 -39.84
N ILE A 119 -6.04 4.41 -40.59
CA ILE A 119 -7.27 3.64 -40.79
C ILE A 119 -6.95 2.31 -41.46
N LEU A 120 -6.21 2.32 -42.57
CA LEU A 120 -5.80 1.10 -43.27
C LEU A 120 -4.96 0.20 -42.37
N ALA A 121 -4.03 0.75 -41.61
CA ALA A 121 -3.22 -0.01 -40.66
C ALA A 121 -4.08 -0.64 -39.56
N ALA A 122 -5.03 0.11 -38.98
CA ALA A 122 -5.94 -0.37 -37.95
C ALA A 122 -6.85 -1.49 -38.46
N LEU A 123 -7.45 -1.32 -39.63
CA LEU A 123 -8.28 -2.34 -40.28
C LEU A 123 -7.45 -3.59 -40.61
N LYS A 124 -6.19 -3.43 -41.04
CA LYS A 124 -5.31 -4.58 -41.27
C LYS A 124 -4.95 -5.28 -39.95
N ALA A 125 -4.58 -4.52 -38.93
CA ALA A 125 -4.21 -5.05 -37.62
C ALA A 125 -5.36 -5.81 -36.94
N SER A 126 -6.60 -5.34 -37.12
CA SER A 126 -7.77 -5.97 -36.51
C SER A 126 -8.06 -7.37 -37.06
N THR A 127 -7.68 -7.66 -38.32
CA THR A 127 -7.87 -8.98 -38.96
C THR A 127 -7.00 -10.09 -38.38
N PHE A 128 -5.94 -9.76 -37.65
CA PHE A 128 -5.11 -10.76 -36.99
C PHE A 128 -5.81 -11.25 -35.72
N SER A 129 -6.42 -12.45 -35.79
CA SER A 129 -6.91 -13.17 -34.60
C SER A 129 -5.79 -13.98 -33.97
N ARG A 130 -5.79 -14.06 -32.63
CA ARG A 130 -4.87 -14.89 -31.84
C ARG A 130 -5.17 -16.40 -31.98
N ASP A 131 -6.17 -16.78 -32.77
CA ASP A 131 -6.60 -18.17 -33.01
C ASP A 131 -5.54 -19.09 -33.65
N SER A 132 -4.37 -18.58 -34.04
CA SER A 132 -3.25 -19.38 -34.51
C SER A 132 -2.26 -19.68 -33.37
N ALA A 133 -2.55 -20.77 -32.63
CA ALA A 133 -1.62 -21.58 -31.82
C ALA A 133 -0.56 -20.84 -30.97
N VAL A 134 -0.88 -20.55 -29.69
CA VAL A 134 -0.09 -20.69 -28.42
C VAL A 134 1.40 -20.24 -28.37
N THR A 135 2.06 -19.84 -29.45
CA THR A 135 3.53 -19.87 -29.54
C THR A 135 4.23 -18.51 -29.50
N ASN A 136 3.50 -17.39 -29.51
CA ASN A 136 4.10 -16.04 -29.56
C ASN A 136 3.52 -15.04 -28.55
N ALA A 137 3.01 -15.50 -27.41
CA ALA A 137 2.65 -14.57 -26.33
C ALA A 137 3.92 -13.94 -25.77
N VAL A 138 3.96 -12.61 -25.73
CA VAL A 138 5.12 -11.82 -25.32
C VAL A 138 4.96 -11.32 -23.87
N GLY A 139 6.06 -11.08 -23.19
CA GLY A 139 6.14 -10.60 -21.82
C GLY A 139 6.14 -11.69 -20.75
N TYR A 140 6.23 -12.97 -21.10
CA TYR A 140 6.14 -14.04 -20.09
C TYR A 140 7.31 -14.00 -19.09
N SER A 141 8.43 -13.35 -19.43
CA SER A 141 9.58 -13.17 -18.52
C SER A 141 9.37 -12.13 -17.41
N VAL A 142 8.31 -11.31 -17.47
CA VAL A 142 8.09 -10.21 -16.52
C VAL A 142 6.94 -10.48 -15.54
N ARG A 143 6.02 -11.40 -15.88
CA ARG A 143 4.86 -11.73 -15.05
C ARG A 143 5.01 -13.10 -14.41
N ASP A 144 4.88 -13.14 -13.08
CA ASP A 144 4.59 -14.38 -12.38
C ASP A 144 3.19 -14.88 -12.75
N LYS A 145 3.05 -16.18 -13.01
CA LYS A 145 1.75 -16.76 -13.33
C LYS A 145 0.79 -16.56 -12.15
N VAL A 146 -0.28 -15.80 -12.39
CA VAL A 146 -1.30 -15.51 -11.39
C VAL A 146 -2.21 -16.72 -11.23
N SER A 147 -2.47 -17.14 -9.99
CA SER A 147 -3.46 -18.18 -9.71
C SER A 147 -4.88 -17.68 -10.03
N SER A 148 -5.58 -18.40 -10.92
CA SER A 148 -6.97 -18.09 -11.29
C SER A 148 -7.92 -18.16 -10.09
N THR A 149 -7.72 -19.12 -9.19
CA THR A 149 -8.47 -19.25 -7.93
C THR A 149 -8.27 -18.03 -7.03
N LYS A 150 -7.01 -17.56 -6.91
CA LYS A 150 -6.69 -16.37 -6.11
C LYS A 150 -7.38 -15.13 -6.66
N MET A 151 -7.27 -14.90 -7.97
CA MET A 151 -7.93 -13.79 -8.66
C MET A 151 -9.46 -13.84 -8.46
N ALA A 152 -10.09 -15.01 -8.62
CA ALA A 152 -11.52 -15.18 -8.40
C ALA A 152 -11.95 -14.83 -6.96
N GLY A 153 -11.12 -15.18 -5.97
CA GLY A 153 -11.33 -14.81 -4.56
C GLY A 153 -11.33 -13.30 -4.34
N TYR A 154 -10.34 -12.60 -4.88
CA TYR A 154 -10.26 -11.13 -4.78
C TYR A 154 -11.42 -10.43 -5.49
N ILE A 155 -11.80 -10.89 -6.68
CA ILE A 155 -12.97 -10.36 -7.41
C ILE A 155 -14.23 -10.51 -6.57
N LYS A 156 -14.45 -11.68 -5.96
CA LYS A 156 -15.61 -11.91 -5.08
C LYS A 156 -15.61 -10.94 -3.90
N LEU A 157 -14.46 -10.76 -3.25
CA LEU A 157 -14.29 -9.88 -2.10
C LEU A 157 -14.60 -8.41 -2.43
N VAL A 158 -14.03 -7.85 -3.50
CA VAL A 158 -14.29 -6.44 -3.83
C VAL A 158 -15.72 -6.22 -4.33
N ARG A 159 -16.33 -7.20 -5.01
CA ARG A 159 -17.74 -7.09 -5.44
C ARG A 159 -18.74 -7.17 -4.29
N SER A 160 -18.35 -7.67 -3.12
CA SER A 160 -19.18 -7.55 -1.90
C SER A 160 -19.12 -6.18 -1.25
N THR A 161 -18.22 -5.28 -1.69
CA THR A 161 -18.17 -3.91 -1.20
C THR A 161 -19.16 -3.02 -1.98
N PRO A 162 -19.84 -2.06 -1.32
CA PRO A 162 -20.72 -1.11 -1.99
C PRO A 162 -20.08 -0.42 -3.20
N MET A 163 -18.82 0.04 -3.05
CA MET A 163 -18.10 0.83 -4.07
C MET A 163 -17.92 0.08 -5.41
N PHE A 164 -17.66 -1.24 -5.37
CA PHE A 164 -17.34 -2.02 -6.58
C PHE A 164 -18.39 -3.07 -6.96
N SER A 165 -19.51 -3.12 -6.25
CA SER A 165 -20.60 -4.08 -6.49
C SER A 165 -21.12 -4.09 -7.95
N LYS A 166 -21.12 -2.90 -8.59
CA LYS A 166 -21.60 -2.68 -9.96
C LYS A 166 -20.51 -2.63 -11.02
N LEU A 167 -19.22 -2.70 -10.64
CA LEU A 167 -18.13 -2.59 -11.60
C LEU A 167 -18.08 -3.85 -12.49
N PRO A 168 -17.88 -3.71 -13.82
CA PRO A 168 -17.75 -4.87 -14.70
C PRO A 168 -16.61 -5.79 -14.25
N LYS A 169 -16.86 -7.11 -14.30
CA LYS A 169 -15.91 -8.12 -13.83
C LYS A 169 -14.54 -8.00 -14.52
N TRP A 170 -14.53 -7.69 -15.81
CA TRP A 170 -13.31 -7.57 -16.60
C TRP A 170 -12.43 -6.40 -16.14
N GLU A 171 -13.00 -5.30 -15.65
CA GLU A 171 -12.23 -4.16 -15.14
C GLU A 171 -11.52 -4.51 -13.82
N ILE A 172 -12.21 -5.28 -12.98
CA ILE A 172 -11.65 -5.80 -11.73
C ILE A 172 -10.52 -6.79 -12.05
N GLN A 173 -10.73 -7.69 -13.02
CA GLN A 173 -9.70 -8.61 -13.51
C GLN A 173 -8.49 -7.85 -14.05
N ALA A 174 -8.70 -6.87 -14.92
CA ALA A 174 -7.64 -6.04 -15.49
C ALA A 174 -6.82 -5.31 -14.42
N SER A 175 -7.47 -4.78 -13.40
CA SER A 175 -6.79 -4.11 -12.29
C SER A 175 -5.98 -5.08 -11.44
N PHE A 176 -6.47 -6.31 -11.23
CA PHE A 176 -5.72 -7.37 -10.56
C PHE A 176 -4.48 -7.81 -11.36
N LEU A 177 -4.61 -7.90 -12.68
CA LEU A 177 -3.48 -8.18 -13.57
C LEU A 177 -2.43 -7.07 -13.50
N GLU A 178 -2.85 -5.80 -13.52
CA GLU A 178 -1.94 -4.66 -13.33
C GLU A 178 -1.18 -4.77 -12.01
N ALA A 179 -1.90 -5.07 -10.92
CA ALA A 179 -1.32 -5.22 -9.59
C ALA A 179 -0.25 -6.31 -9.53
N SER A 180 -0.44 -7.41 -10.26
CA SER A 180 0.54 -8.50 -10.32
C SER A 180 1.89 -8.06 -10.88
N LEU A 181 1.91 -7.06 -11.79
CA LEU A 181 3.14 -6.52 -12.38
C LEU A 181 3.95 -5.67 -11.39
N PHE A 182 3.30 -5.11 -10.36
CA PHE A 182 3.99 -4.38 -9.29
C PHE A 182 4.63 -5.31 -8.25
N GLN A 183 4.16 -6.56 -8.12
CA GLN A 183 4.59 -7.45 -7.03
C GLN A 183 6.10 -7.70 -6.97
N PRO A 184 6.81 -7.98 -8.08
CA PRO A 184 8.26 -8.20 -8.02
C PRO A 184 9.01 -6.98 -7.48
N LEU A 185 8.58 -5.77 -7.88
CA LEU A 185 9.15 -4.50 -7.43
C LEU A 185 8.92 -4.29 -5.93
N LEU A 186 7.73 -4.61 -5.44
CA LEU A 186 7.36 -4.48 -4.04
C LEU A 186 8.11 -5.50 -3.16
N ARG A 187 8.29 -6.74 -3.65
CA ARG A 187 9.03 -7.78 -2.91
C ARG A 187 10.47 -7.37 -2.66
N ALA A 188 11.10 -6.69 -3.62
CA ALA A 188 12.47 -6.19 -3.48
C ALA A 188 12.61 -5.15 -2.36
N ARG A 189 11.55 -4.40 -2.04
CA ARG A 189 11.54 -3.33 -1.03
C ARG A 189 10.96 -3.75 0.32
N ARG A 190 10.30 -4.91 0.39
CA ARG A 190 9.45 -5.35 1.51
C ARG A 190 10.12 -5.31 2.89
N LEU A 191 11.41 -5.62 3.01
CA LEU A 191 12.10 -5.76 4.31
C LEU A 191 13.20 -4.72 4.53
N GLU A 192 13.20 -3.62 3.77
CA GLU A 192 14.26 -2.61 3.85
C GLU A 192 14.25 -1.81 5.16
N ILE A 193 13.07 -1.61 5.75
CA ILE A 193 12.89 -0.73 6.92
C ILE A 193 12.69 -1.55 8.20
N PHE A 194 11.60 -2.32 8.26
CA PHE A 194 11.23 -3.09 9.44
C PHE A 194 11.65 -4.55 9.28
N PRO A 195 12.43 -5.11 10.23
CA PRO A 195 12.71 -6.53 10.24
C PRO A 195 11.43 -7.28 10.62
N ARG A 196 10.97 -8.19 9.75
CA ARG A 196 9.76 -8.98 10.03
C ARG A 196 10.11 -10.34 10.63
N LYS A 197 10.11 -10.42 11.96
CA LYS A 197 10.30 -11.67 12.73
C LYS A 197 8.98 -12.02 13.45
N ASN A 198 8.68 -13.32 13.59
CA ASN A 198 7.56 -13.84 14.38
C ASN A 198 6.12 -13.48 13.94
N MET A 199 5.91 -13.02 12.70
CA MET A 199 4.57 -12.68 12.16
C MET A 199 4.01 -13.77 11.22
N GLU A 200 2.69 -13.82 11.04
CA GLU A 200 2.02 -14.65 10.01
C GLU A 200 2.37 -14.21 8.58
N GLU A 201 1.92 -14.91 7.54
CA GLU A 201 2.12 -14.47 6.15
C GLU A 201 1.44 -13.11 5.87
N ASP A 202 2.05 -12.25 5.03
CA ASP A 202 1.50 -10.94 4.66
C ASP A 202 0.21 -11.09 3.84
N LYS A 203 -0.94 -11.19 4.51
CA LYS A 203 -2.25 -11.26 3.86
C LYS A 203 -2.53 -10.00 3.01
N TYR A 204 -1.89 -8.88 3.33
CA TYR A 204 -1.98 -7.60 2.63
C TYR A 204 -1.14 -7.51 1.35
N PHE A 205 -0.20 -8.44 1.10
CA PHE A 205 0.80 -8.27 0.05
C PHE A 205 0.24 -8.22 -1.37
N ASP A 206 -0.77 -9.03 -1.67
CA ASP A 206 -1.45 -8.93 -2.96
C ASP A 206 -2.57 -7.89 -2.96
N MET A 207 -3.09 -7.56 -1.77
CA MET A 207 -4.26 -6.70 -1.63
C MET A 207 -3.90 -5.22 -1.86
N ILE A 208 -2.79 -4.75 -1.31
CA ILE A 208 -2.33 -3.36 -1.45
C ILE A 208 -2.21 -2.94 -2.93
N PRO A 209 -1.39 -3.61 -3.77
CA PRO A 209 -1.26 -3.21 -5.17
C PRO A 209 -2.59 -3.33 -5.92
N PHE A 210 -3.42 -4.33 -5.58
CA PHE A 210 -4.73 -4.50 -6.20
C PHE A 210 -5.70 -3.38 -5.89
N ILE A 211 -5.79 -2.93 -4.64
CA ILE A 211 -6.64 -1.81 -4.25
C ILE A 211 -6.20 -0.52 -4.96
N TRP A 212 -4.90 -0.24 -4.99
CA TRP A 212 -4.36 0.95 -5.66
C TRP A 212 -4.66 0.96 -7.17
N THR A 213 -4.43 -0.13 -7.88
CA THR A 213 -4.73 -0.21 -9.31
C THR A 213 -6.23 -0.18 -9.59
N LEU A 214 -7.03 -0.87 -8.77
CA LEU A 214 -8.49 -0.91 -8.89
C LEU A 214 -9.12 0.48 -8.74
N CYS A 215 -8.81 1.20 -7.67
CA CYS A 215 -9.33 2.55 -7.44
C CYS A 215 -8.84 3.54 -8.51
N ASN A 216 -7.57 3.45 -8.91
CA ASN A 216 -7.00 4.31 -9.95
C ASN A 216 -7.67 4.11 -11.33
N ASN A 217 -7.97 2.86 -11.68
CA ASN A 217 -8.64 2.52 -12.94
C ASN A 217 -10.13 2.84 -12.88
N HIS A 218 -10.80 2.55 -11.77
CA HIS A 218 -12.21 2.84 -11.58
C HIS A 218 -12.54 4.33 -11.70
N THR A 219 -11.75 5.17 -11.02
CA THR A 219 -11.90 6.64 -11.09
C THR A 219 -11.47 7.24 -12.42
N ARG A 220 -10.84 6.43 -13.31
CA ARG A 220 -10.18 6.89 -14.54
C ARG A 220 -9.16 8.01 -14.26
N ALA A 221 -8.67 8.09 -13.03
CA ALA A 221 -7.72 9.12 -12.62
C ALA A 221 -6.36 8.88 -13.27
N PHE A 222 -5.96 7.64 -13.55
CA PHE A 222 -4.70 7.34 -14.24
C PHE A 222 -3.51 8.12 -13.65
N ALA A 223 -3.38 8.09 -12.32
CA ALA A 223 -2.27 8.68 -11.60
C ALA A 223 -0.93 8.15 -12.15
N SER A 224 0.14 8.90 -11.91
CA SER A 224 1.47 8.50 -12.38
C SER A 224 1.86 7.16 -11.76
N THR A 225 2.57 6.33 -12.51
CA THR A 225 3.03 5.01 -12.05
C THR A 225 3.94 5.14 -10.82
N THR A 226 4.77 6.18 -10.76
CA THR A 226 5.59 6.51 -9.60
C THR A 226 4.74 6.79 -8.37
N PHE A 227 3.69 7.63 -8.51
CA PHE A 227 2.76 7.90 -7.41
C PHE A 227 2.12 6.62 -6.88
N LEU A 228 1.61 5.76 -7.77
CA LEU A 228 1.00 4.49 -7.38
C LEU A 228 2.00 3.59 -6.64
N PHE A 229 3.22 3.42 -7.19
CA PHE A 229 4.25 2.59 -6.59
C PHE A 229 4.68 3.10 -5.21
N ASP A 230 4.95 4.39 -5.09
CA ASP A 230 5.36 5.00 -3.83
C ASP A 230 4.27 4.84 -2.76
N MET A 231 3.01 5.06 -3.15
CA MET A 231 1.91 4.88 -2.22
C MET A 231 1.67 3.41 -1.85
N MET A 232 1.89 2.46 -2.76
CA MET A 232 1.90 1.04 -2.41
C MET A 232 3.00 0.73 -1.38
N VAL A 233 4.23 1.22 -1.58
CA VAL A 233 5.34 1.06 -0.62
C VAL A 233 5.00 1.66 0.73
N ILE A 234 4.46 2.88 0.78
CA ILE A 234 4.04 3.51 2.03
C ILE A 234 2.91 2.70 2.71
N SER A 235 1.93 2.21 1.96
CA SER A 235 0.90 1.31 2.51
C SER A 235 1.51 0.06 3.15
N PHE A 236 2.52 -0.56 2.53
CA PHE A 236 3.23 -1.69 3.12
C PHE A 236 3.89 -1.33 4.44
N LEU A 237 4.62 -0.22 4.45
CA LEU A 237 5.34 0.25 5.62
C LEU A 237 4.40 0.62 6.76
N ASN A 238 3.17 1.06 6.46
CA ASN A 238 2.15 1.32 7.48
C ASN A 238 1.75 0.06 8.23
N PHE A 239 1.41 -1.01 7.50
CA PHE A 239 1.12 -2.29 8.15
C PHE A 239 2.31 -2.78 8.98
N GLN A 240 3.54 -2.61 8.49
CA GLN A 240 4.73 -3.02 9.22
C GLN A 240 5.02 -2.14 10.43
N ALA A 241 4.77 -0.84 10.35
CA ALA A 241 4.91 0.08 11.47
C ALA A 241 3.89 -0.25 12.56
N ASP A 242 2.64 -0.55 12.19
CA ASP A 242 1.61 -0.99 13.13
C ASP A 242 2.01 -2.33 13.79
N GLU A 243 2.39 -3.35 12.99
CA GLU A 243 2.89 -4.65 13.49
C GLU A 243 4.11 -4.48 14.43
N PHE A 244 5.01 -3.55 14.11
CA PHE A 244 6.21 -3.27 14.90
C PHE A 244 5.90 -2.55 16.22
N MET A 245 5.04 -1.53 16.18
CA MET A 245 4.64 -0.79 17.38
C MET A 245 3.87 -1.67 18.35
N GLU A 246 2.95 -2.50 17.86
CA GLU A 246 2.12 -3.39 18.68
C GLU A 246 2.86 -4.66 19.12
N GLY A 247 3.64 -5.28 18.23
CA GLY A 247 4.27 -6.58 18.48
C GLY A 247 5.68 -6.51 19.06
N THR A 248 6.37 -5.37 18.96
CA THR A 248 7.77 -5.21 19.37
C THR A 248 7.96 -4.04 20.33
N ALA A 249 7.70 -2.81 19.89
CA ALA A 249 8.05 -1.62 20.65
C ALA A 249 7.19 -1.44 21.91
N GLY A 250 5.86 -1.57 21.79
CA GLY A 250 4.93 -1.48 22.91
C GLY A 250 5.25 -2.49 24.02
N PRO A 251 5.33 -3.80 23.72
CA PRO A 251 5.67 -4.83 24.71
C PRO A 251 7.04 -4.64 25.36
N ALA A 252 8.05 -4.18 24.61
CA ALA A 252 9.40 -3.96 25.15
C ALA A 252 9.46 -2.82 26.19
N PHE A 253 8.54 -1.86 26.08
CA PHE A 253 8.51 -0.65 26.93
C PHE A 253 7.22 -0.50 27.72
N VAL A 254 6.44 -1.58 27.93
CA VAL A 254 5.13 -1.50 28.60
C VAL A 254 5.22 -0.92 30.01
N GLU A 255 6.33 -1.16 30.72
CA GLU A 255 6.60 -0.62 32.06
C GLU A 255 7.27 0.78 32.03
N ASP A 256 7.74 1.25 30.88
CA ASP A 256 8.41 2.56 30.69
C ASP A 256 8.03 3.22 29.36
N LEU A 257 6.73 3.47 29.17
CA LEU A 257 6.22 4.19 28.01
C LEU A 257 6.79 5.62 27.85
N PRO A 258 7.12 6.37 28.93
CA PRO A 258 7.87 7.62 28.79
C PRO A 258 9.19 7.46 28.04
N ARG A 259 9.94 6.38 28.26
CA ARG A 259 11.16 6.08 27.49
C ARG A 259 10.85 5.82 26.02
N LEU A 260 9.81 5.05 25.69
CA LEU A 260 9.41 4.83 24.29
C LEU A 260 9.03 6.14 23.59
N ARG A 261 8.28 7.04 24.26
CA ARG A 261 8.00 8.38 23.73
C ARG A 261 9.28 9.13 23.43
N HIS A 262 10.25 9.11 24.34
CA HIS A 262 11.54 9.76 24.12
C HIS A 262 12.29 9.19 22.91
N LEU A 263 12.23 7.87 22.67
CA LEU A 263 12.84 7.23 21.49
C LEU A 263 12.19 7.69 20.19
N VAL A 264 10.85 7.75 20.16
CA VAL A 264 10.09 8.31 19.03
C VAL A 264 10.53 9.75 18.78
N GLU A 265 10.60 10.58 19.81
CA GLU A 265 11.00 11.99 19.68
C GLU A 265 12.44 12.16 19.22
N SER A 266 13.33 11.30 19.70
CA SER A 266 14.74 11.28 19.29
C SER A 266 14.89 10.94 17.80
N ALA A 267 13.98 10.15 17.22
CA ALA A 267 14.02 9.82 15.80
C ALA A 267 13.83 11.04 14.88
N PHE A 268 13.17 12.10 15.35
CA PHE A 268 12.98 13.36 14.61
C PHE A 268 14.12 14.36 14.82
N THR A 269 14.87 14.28 15.91
CA THR A 269 15.96 15.22 16.23
C THR A 269 17.32 14.78 15.70
N GLN A 270 17.55 13.47 15.53
CA GLN A 270 18.80 12.91 15.00
C GLN A 270 18.91 13.00 13.46
N GLN A 271 18.20 13.93 12.83
CA GLN A 271 18.38 14.21 11.41
C GLN A 271 19.71 14.96 11.23
N PRO A 272 20.67 14.44 10.45
CA PRO A 272 21.88 15.19 10.19
C PRO A 272 21.48 16.48 9.45
N HIS A 273 21.78 17.63 10.05
CA HIS A 273 21.76 18.91 9.37
C HIS A 273 22.68 18.81 8.15
N SER A 274 22.11 18.59 6.96
CA SER A 274 22.82 18.65 5.70
C SER A 274 23.05 20.11 5.31
N ASN A 275 23.98 20.75 6.03
CA ASN A 275 24.72 21.88 5.48
C ASN A 275 25.93 21.32 4.73
N GLY A 276 25.92 21.44 3.40
CA GLY A 276 27.14 21.42 2.58
C GLY A 276 27.33 20.18 1.70
N LEU A 277 27.17 20.40 0.39
CA LEU A 277 27.95 19.83 -0.72
C LEU A 277 29.04 18.80 -0.34
N HIS A 278 28.89 17.55 -0.78
CA HIS A 278 29.87 16.95 -1.71
C HIS A 278 29.38 15.66 -2.38
N ASN A 279 29.53 15.70 -3.70
CA ASN A 279 29.49 14.62 -4.66
C ASN A 279 30.56 13.55 -4.29
N GLY A 280 30.25 12.26 -4.43
CA GLY A 280 31.27 11.22 -4.25
C GLY A 280 30.78 9.78 -4.25
N ASN A 281 30.74 9.16 -5.43
CA ASN A 281 30.90 7.72 -5.61
C ASN A 281 32.04 7.16 -4.75
N GLY A 282 31.90 5.92 -4.26
CA GLY A 282 33.06 5.04 -4.11
C GLY A 282 33.10 4.18 -2.86
N CYS A 283 32.85 2.88 -3.10
CA CYS A 283 33.72 1.78 -2.72
C CYS A 283 34.01 1.54 -1.22
N VAL A 284 33.46 0.43 -0.75
CA VAL A 284 33.90 -0.36 0.41
C VAL A 284 35.41 -0.61 0.32
N GLN A 285 36.20 0.09 1.14
CA GLN A 285 37.57 -0.34 1.43
C GLN A 285 37.58 -1.15 2.73
N LYS A 286 37.83 -2.45 2.56
CA LYS A 286 38.35 -3.33 3.60
C LYS A 286 39.76 -2.86 3.98
N SER A 287 40.00 -2.58 5.25
CA SER A 287 41.35 -2.46 5.80
C SER A 287 41.65 -3.67 6.68
N ASN A 288 42.57 -4.50 6.19
CA ASN A 288 43.36 -5.43 6.98
C ASN A 288 44.52 -4.65 7.60
N GLY A 289 44.84 -4.91 8.87
CA GLY A 289 46.05 -4.39 9.51
C GLY A 289 46.24 -4.89 10.94
N ASN A 290 47.00 -5.99 11.07
CA ASN A 290 47.54 -6.54 12.31
C ASN A 290 48.40 -5.54 13.09
N GLY A 291 48.34 -5.61 14.42
CA GLY A 291 49.31 -4.97 15.33
C GLY A 291 49.09 -5.39 16.78
N THR A 292 49.83 -6.40 17.22
CA THR A 292 49.93 -6.91 18.59
C THR A 292 50.67 -5.94 19.52
N ALA A 293 50.11 -5.68 20.72
CA ALA A 293 50.89 -5.39 21.93
C ALA A 293 50.03 -5.55 23.19
N ASN A 294 50.53 -6.36 24.12
CA ASN A 294 49.97 -6.66 25.44
C ASN A 294 49.91 -5.42 26.36
N GLY A 295 48.86 -5.36 27.16
CA GLY A 295 48.73 -4.45 28.29
C GLY A 295 47.58 -4.88 29.18
N GLU A 296 47.88 -5.75 30.14
CA GLU A 296 46.98 -6.17 31.20
C GLU A 296 46.54 -4.96 32.05
N ALA A 297 45.23 -4.76 32.16
CA ALA A 297 44.64 -3.93 33.20
C ALA A 297 43.37 -4.60 33.70
N ASN A 298 43.46 -5.19 34.89
CA ASN A 298 42.34 -5.67 35.69
C ASN A 298 41.35 -4.54 35.95
N GLY A 299 40.11 -4.73 35.54
CA GLY A 299 39.00 -3.84 35.84
C GLY A 299 37.68 -4.58 35.67
N SER A 300 37.27 -5.28 36.73
CA SER A 300 35.90 -5.71 37.07
C SER A 300 34.83 -5.47 36.00
N ALA A 301 34.51 -6.53 35.24
CA ALA A 301 33.30 -6.59 34.43
C ALA A 301 32.08 -6.54 35.36
N SER A 302 31.38 -5.41 35.32
CA SER A 302 30.01 -5.30 35.79
C SER A 302 29.11 -5.99 34.76
N GLU A 303 28.87 -7.28 34.95
CA GLU A 303 27.83 -8.03 34.23
C GLU A 303 26.45 -7.55 34.70
N SER A 304 25.91 -6.46 34.13
CA SER A 304 24.49 -6.13 34.35
C SER A 304 23.79 -5.19 33.36
N ASN A 305 24.32 -4.83 32.18
CA ASN A 305 23.63 -3.88 31.27
C ASN A 305 23.46 -4.33 29.80
N GLY A 306 23.90 -5.53 29.42
CA GLY A 306 23.91 -5.96 28.02
C GLY A 306 22.54 -6.21 27.37
N SER A 307 21.46 -6.39 28.15
CA SER A 307 20.12 -6.64 27.60
C SER A 307 19.34 -5.36 27.29
N ALA A 308 19.40 -4.36 28.18
CA ALA A 308 18.62 -3.13 28.02
C ALA A 308 19.09 -2.25 26.84
N GLU A 309 20.39 -2.19 26.58
CA GLU A 309 20.94 -1.46 25.42
C GLU A 309 20.63 -2.14 24.09
N ALA A 310 20.55 -3.48 24.07
CA ALA A 310 20.18 -4.23 22.88
C ALA A 310 18.69 -4.06 22.52
N ASP A 311 17.81 -4.12 23.53
CA ASP A 311 16.37 -3.92 23.37
C ASP A 311 16.04 -2.47 22.90
N GLU A 312 16.79 -1.47 23.38
CA GLU A 312 16.65 -0.09 22.92
C GLU A 312 17.15 0.12 21.48
N ALA A 313 18.26 -0.51 21.08
CA ALA A 313 18.75 -0.45 19.70
C ALA A 313 17.79 -1.12 18.72
N ASP A 314 17.18 -2.25 19.12
CA ASP A 314 16.20 -2.99 18.33
C ASP A 314 14.91 -2.20 18.07
N VAL A 315 14.60 -1.21 18.92
CA VAL A 315 13.45 -0.31 18.72
C VAL A 315 13.82 1.02 18.04
N SER A 316 14.90 1.66 18.49
CA SER A 316 15.29 2.99 18.01
C SER A 316 15.74 2.98 16.53
N VAL A 317 16.45 1.94 16.09
CA VAL A 317 16.98 1.88 14.71
C VAL A 317 15.86 1.77 13.66
N PRO A 318 14.86 0.86 13.78
CA PRO A 318 13.73 0.82 12.85
C PRO A 318 12.92 2.13 12.82
N LEU A 319 12.66 2.75 13.98
CA LEU A 319 11.97 4.05 14.05
C LEU A 319 12.72 5.15 13.28
N GLN A 320 14.03 5.26 13.49
CA GLN A 320 14.86 6.22 12.76
C GLN A 320 14.87 5.95 11.25
N ARG A 321 14.95 4.68 10.85
CA ARG A 321 14.90 4.31 9.42
C ARG A 321 13.57 4.69 8.79
N PHE A 322 12.45 4.43 9.48
CA PHE A 322 11.13 4.78 8.98
C PHE A 322 10.94 6.30 8.86
N VAL A 323 11.25 7.06 9.91
CA VAL A 323 11.18 8.53 9.88
C VAL A 323 12.06 9.10 8.77
N ARG A 324 13.30 8.62 8.64
CA ARG A 324 14.22 9.05 7.58
C ARG A 324 13.69 8.68 6.20
N HIS A 325 13.15 7.49 6.02
CA HIS A 325 12.60 7.04 4.75
C HIS A 325 11.46 7.93 4.27
N VAL A 326 10.57 8.37 5.18
CA VAL A 326 9.45 9.25 4.84
C VAL A 326 9.92 10.69 4.62
N LEU A 327 10.74 11.25 5.51
CA LEU A 327 11.09 12.68 5.49
C LEU A 327 12.21 13.04 4.49
N ASN A 328 13.10 12.10 4.13
CA ASN A 328 14.23 12.38 3.23
C ASN A 328 13.94 12.08 1.76
N ARG A 329 12.66 11.87 1.39
CA ARG A 329 12.29 11.66 -0.01
C ARG A 329 12.52 12.93 -0.83
N ALA A 330 12.85 12.77 -2.10
CA ALA A 330 13.14 13.89 -3.00
C ALA A 330 11.93 14.82 -3.23
N ASP A 331 10.72 14.25 -3.26
CA ASP A 331 9.47 14.98 -3.36
C ASP A 331 9.14 15.75 -2.07
N VAL A 332 9.43 15.18 -0.90
CA VAL A 332 9.33 15.90 0.38
C VAL A 332 10.34 17.03 0.41
N ALA A 333 11.60 16.80 0.04
CA ALA A 333 12.63 17.84 0.04
C ALA A 333 12.27 19.03 -0.87
N SER A 334 11.60 18.78 -2.00
CA SER A 334 11.19 19.78 -2.99
C SER A 334 9.78 20.36 -2.78
N ALA A 335 9.03 19.86 -1.80
CA ALA A 335 7.73 20.39 -1.42
C ALA A 335 7.83 21.73 -0.68
N SER A 336 6.70 22.44 -0.61
CA SER A 336 6.58 23.70 0.11
C SER A 336 6.95 23.56 1.58
N ALA A 337 7.50 24.63 2.17
CA ALA A 337 7.87 24.61 3.59
C ALA A 337 6.68 24.34 4.52
N TRP A 338 5.45 24.70 4.10
CA TRP A 338 4.24 24.39 4.85
C TRP A 338 3.91 22.89 4.81
N ASP A 339 3.92 22.27 3.61
CA ASP A 339 3.61 20.85 3.45
C ASP A 339 4.62 19.97 4.18
N ARG A 340 5.92 20.31 4.11
CA ARG A 340 6.99 19.58 4.83
C ARG A 340 6.80 19.59 6.34
N ARG A 341 6.56 20.77 6.93
CA ARG A 341 6.32 20.90 8.37
C ARG A 341 5.06 20.16 8.81
N ARG A 342 4.02 20.17 7.97
CA ARG A 342 2.80 19.41 8.24
C ARG A 342 3.10 17.91 8.24
N LEU A 343 3.81 17.39 7.24
CA LEU A 343 4.19 15.97 7.19
C LEU A 343 4.99 15.55 8.42
N GLU A 344 6.02 16.31 8.80
CA GLU A 344 6.81 16.02 10.01
C GLU A 344 5.92 15.95 11.25
N ARG A 345 5.01 16.93 11.42
CA ARG A 345 4.08 16.96 12.55
C ARG A 345 3.11 15.79 12.54
N GLU A 346 2.44 15.49 11.43
CA GLU A 346 1.47 14.38 11.39
C GLU A 346 2.16 13.01 11.53
N LEU A 347 3.39 12.84 11.03
CA LEU A 347 4.17 11.60 11.22
C LEU A 347 4.57 11.41 12.70
N ARG A 348 4.97 12.51 13.36
CA ARG A 348 5.26 12.51 14.81
C ARG A 348 4.02 12.15 15.63
N ILE A 349 2.88 12.75 15.29
CA ILE A 349 1.58 12.43 15.91
C ILE A 349 1.27 10.94 15.72
N TYR A 350 1.38 10.41 14.50
CA TYR A 350 1.13 8.99 14.21
C TYR A 350 1.92 8.04 15.12
N LEU A 351 3.24 8.23 15.23
CA LEU A 351 4.09 7.37 16.07
C LEU A 351 3.82 7.54 17.57
N LEU A 352 3.50 8.75 18.03
CA LEU A 352 3.16 8.99 19.44
C LEU A 352 1.78 8.44 19.81
N SER A 353 0.83 8.45 18.87
CA SER A 353 -0.50 7.88 19.06
C SER A 353 -0.47 6.37 19.23
N HIS A 354 0.47 5.66 18.59
CA HIS A 354 0.75 4.24 18.90
C HIS A 354 1.15 4.04 20.36
N VAL A 355 1.98 4.91 20.92
CA VAL A 355 2.38 4.83 22.34
C VAL A 355 1.20 5.11 23.26
N ALA A 356 0.35 6.09 22.91
CA ALA A 356 -0.88 6.39 23.66
C ALA A 356 -1.87 5.21 23.63
N GLN A 357 -2.05 4.54 22.48
CA GLN A 357 -2.88 3.35 22.38
C GLN A 357 -2.36 2.20 23.25
N VAL A 358 -1.03 1.98 23.30
CA VAL A 358 -0.45 0.95 24.19
C VAL A 358 -0.76 1.28 25.66
N GLU A 359 -0.72 2.56 26.04
CA GLU A 359 -1.09 3.00 27.39
C GLU A 359 -2.57 2.75 27.69
N ASP A 360 -3.45 3.03 26.73
CA ASP A 360 -4.89 2.77 26.84
C ASP A 360 -5.19 1.27 26.96
N ASN A 361 -4.53 0.42 26.14
CA ASN A 361 -4.64 -1.03 26.25
C ASN A 361 -4.18 -1.51 27.63
N ALA A 362 -3.08 -0.98 28.16
CA ALA A 362 -2.59 -1.32 29.50
C ALA A 362 -3.51 -0.83 30.62
N ARG A 363 -4.22 0.30 30.44
CA ARG A 363 -5.30 0.73 31.35
C ARG A 363 -6.47 -0.25 31.30
N LEU A 364 -6.98 -0.57 30.12
CA LEU A 364 -8.09 -1.51 29.95
C LEU A 364 -7.77 -2.88 30.59
N ALA A 365 -6.55 -3.40 30.36
CA ALA A 365 -6.11 -4.69 30.89
C ALA A 365 -6.07 -4.76 32.42
N ARG A 366 -5.94 -3.61 33.11
CA ARG A 366 -5.93 -3.53 34.58
C ARG A 366 -7.33 -3.52 35.20
N GLN A 367 -8.37 -3.33 34.41
CA GLN A 367 -9.75 -3.36 34.90
C GLN A 367 -10.24 -4.80 35.11
N GLU A 368 -11.13 -5.01 36.09
CA GLU A 368 -11.76 -6.31 36.34
C GLU A 368 -12.66 -6.77 35.17
N GLN A 369 -13.31 -5.81 34.51
CA GLN A 369 -14.14 -6.05 33.32
C GLN A 369 -13.53 -5.30 32.13
N GLN A 370 -13.17 -6.03 31.08
CA GLN A 370 -12.59 -5.48 29.85
C GLN A 370 -13.65 -5.20 28.77
N ASP A 371 -14.91 -5.58 29.00
CA ASP A 371 -16.02 -5.33 28.07
C ASP A 371 -16.41 -3.84 27.98
N THR A 372 -16.07 -3.05 29.00
CA THR A 372 -16.32 -1.61 29.06
C THR A 372 -15.10 -0.90 29.63
N TYR A 373 -14.61 0.14 28.95
CA TYR A 373 -13.45 0.94 29.33
C TYR A 373 -13.89 2.07 30.27
N HIS A 374 -13.93 1.77 31.58
CA HIS A 374 -14.44 2.70 32.59
C HIS A 374 -13.43 3.80 32.95
N ASP A 375 -12.14 3.50 32.85
CA ASP A 375 -11.05 4.41 33.19
C ASP A 375 -10.57 5.23 31.98
N ALA A 376 -11.44 5.44 30.99
CA ALA A 376 -11.15 6.25 29.81
C ALA A 376 -10.82 7.69 30.23
N THR A 377 -9.70 8.23 29.72
CA THR A 377 -9.28 9.61 29.99
C THR A 377 -9.99 10.64 29.12
N GLU A 378 -10.68 10.19 28.07
CA GLU A 378 -11.35 11.01 27.06
C GLU A 378 -12.71 10.40 26.70
N THR A 379 -13.58 11.19 26.06
CA THR A 379 -14.82 10.68 25.49
C THR A 379 -14.54 9.80 24.26
N PHE A 380 -15.48 8.94 23.88
CA PHE A 380 -15.37 8.19 22.62
C PHE A 380 -15.14 9.13 21.42
N PHE A 381 -15.84 10.27 21.39
CA PHE A 381 -15.75 11.24 20.30
C PHE A 381 -14.34 11.81 20.14
N ASP A 382 -13.69 12.18 21.25
CA ASP A 382 -12.36 12.77 21.24
C ASP A 382 -11.30 11.71 20.91
N TRP A 383 -11.39 10.55 21.57
CA TRP A 383 -10.46 9.43 21.38
C TRP A 383 -10.45 8.92 19.94
N VAL A 384 -11.64 8.72 19.34
CA VAL A 384 -11.74 8.19 17.98
C VAL A 384 -11.22 9.17 16.93
N ARG A 385 -11.28 10.48 17.17
CA ARG A 385 -10.81 11.55 16.26
C ARG A 385 -9.37 11.99 16.47
N THR A 386 -8.77 11.59 17.58
CA THR A 386 -7.39 11.89 17.94
C THR A 386 -6.62 10.57 18.05
N THR A 387 -6.25 10.13 19.25
CA THR A 387 -5.45 8.92 19.55
C THR A 387 -5.68 7.78 18.56
N SER A 388 -6.94 7.34 18.43
CA SER A 388 -7.26 6.16 17.62
C SER A 388 -7.13 6.39 16.11
N SER A 389 -7.68 7.48 15.58
CA SER A 389 -7.55 7.79 14.14
C SER A 389 -6.18 8.33 13.75
N ASP A 390 -5.45 8.96 14.67
CA ASP A 390 -4.08 9.44 14.46
C ASP A 390 -3.09 8.27 14.48
N GLN A 391 -3.37 7.21 15.24
CA GLN A 391 -2.65 5.94 15.13
C GLN A 391 -2.93 5.25 13.79
N THR A 392 -4.04 5.54 13.09
CA THR A 392 -4.14 5.11 11.70
C THR A 392 -3.17 5.91 10.85
N SER A 393 -2.50 5.27 9.90
CA SER A 393 -1.55 5.94 9.01
C SER A 393 -2.15 7.00 8.07
N GLY A 394 -3.48 7.18 8.09
CA GLY A 394 -4.22 8.09 7.21
C GLY A 394 -3.73 9.54 7.23
N PRO A 395 -3.65 10.23 8.40
CA PRO A 395 -3.32 11.64 8.44
C PRO A 395 -1.91 11.97 7.93
N TYR A 396 -0.92 11.17 8.33
CA TYR A 396 0.45 11.40 7.88
C TYR A 396 0.62 11.01 6.40
N ALA A 397 -0.02 9.92 5.93
CA ALA A 397 0.01 9.55 4.51
C ALA A 397 -0.67 10.62 3.64
N PHE A 398 -1.76 11.24 4.12
CA PHE A 398 -2.37 12.41 3.49
C PHE A 398 -1.37 13.57 3.41
N ALA A 399 -0.67 13.89 4.50
CA ALA A 399 0.35 14.94 4.50
C ALA A 399 1.53 14.62 3.55
N LEU A 400 1.88 13.35 3.38
CA LEU A 400 2.90 12.91 2.42
C LEU A 400 2.43 13.14 0.99
N VAL A 401 1.18 12.76 0.66
CA VAL A 401 0.59 13.05 -0.66
C VAL A 401 0.54 14.55 -0.93
N CYS A 402 0.27 15.39 0.07
CA CYS A 402 0.40 16.85 -0.08
C CYS A 402 1.82 17.25 -0.52
N CYS A 403 2.88 16.66 0.06
CA CYS A 403 4.26 16.91 -0.38
C CYS A 403 4.51 16.43 -1.82
N MET A 404 4.02 15.24 -2.18
CA MET A 404 4.12 14.70 -3.54
C MET A 404 3.43 15.62 -4.57
N MET A 405 2.26 16.16 -4.23
CA MET A 405 1.54 17.10 -5.09
C MET A 405 2.24 18.46 -5.14
N SER A 406 2.75 18.94 -4.01
CA SER A 406 3.45 20.22 -3.88
C SER A 406 4.73 20.28 -4.73
N SER A 407 5.48 19.19 -4.78
CA SER A 407 6.68 19.05 -5.62
C SER A 407 6.37 18.82 -7.10
N SER A 408 5.16 18.35 -7.42
CA SER A 408 4.75 18.04 -8.78
C SER A 408 4.63 19.29 -9.66
N PRO A 409 4.98 19.20 -10.96
CA PRO A 409 4.65 20.23 -11.94
C PRO A 409 3.15 20.57 -11.99
N LEU A 410 2.28 19.65 -11.56
CA LEU A 410 0.82 19.89 -11.45
C LEU A 410 0.49 21.07 -10.55
N CYS A 411 1.25 21.29 -9.47
CA CYS A 411 1.09 22.42 -8.57
C CYS A 411 2.09 23.55 -8.86
N GLY A 412 2.84 23.48 -9.96
CA GLY A 412 3.86 24.46 -10.33
C GLY A 412 5.22 24.30 -9.64
N GLY A 413 5.44 23.20 -8.90
CA GLY A 413 6.69 22.89 -8.21
C GLY A 413 6.98 23.80 -7.00
N ASN A 414 7.19 23.22 -5.82
CA ASN A 414 7.47 23.93 -4.57
C ASN A 414 6.37 24.96 -4.20
N ARG A 415 5.11 24.63 -4.47
CA ARG A 415 3.96 25.44 -4.02
C ARG A 415 3.07 24.61 -3.12
N GLU A 416 2.39 25.26 -2.18
CA GLU A 416 1.48 24.55 -1.28
C GLU A 416 0.45 23.73 -2.07
N CYS A 417 0.23 22.47 -1.67
CA CYS A 417 -0.76 21.60 -2.33
C CYS A 417 -2.17 22.24 -2.31
N PHE A 418 -2.50 22.92 -1.21
CA PHE A 418 -3.75 23.65 -1.03
C PHE A 418 -3.43 25.09 -0.60
N PRO A 419 -3.34 26.04 -1.55
CA PRO A 419 -2.87 27.40 -1.26
C PRO A 419 -3.87 28.30 -0.51
N THR A 420 -5.17 28.07 -0.64
CA THR A 420 -6.17 28.95 -0.01
C THR A 420 -6.56 28.47 1.39
N VAL A 421 -7.04 29.39 2.24
CA VAL A 421 -7.53 29.06 3.59
C VAL A 421 -8.68 28.04 3.51
N SER A 422 -9.65 28.25 2.62
CA SER A 422 -10.77 27.33 2.40
C SER A 422 -10.29 25.95 1.97
N GLN A 423 -9.36 25.87 1.01
CA GLN A 423 -8.82 24.60 0.55
C GLN A 423 -8.07 23.86 1.68
N LYS A 424 -7.26 24.57 2.47
CA LYS A 424 -6.58 23.95 3.63
C LYS A 424 -7.57 23.40 4.64
N TYR A 425 -8.62 24.17 4.94
CA TYR A 425 -9.65 23.77 5.89
C TYR A 425 -10.39 22.52 5.40
N PHE A 426 -10.91 22.53 4.17
CA PHE A 426 -11.64 21.39 3.63
C PHE A 426 -10.76 20.16 3.42
N ALA A 427 -9.49 20.32 3.04
CA ALA A 427 -8.54 19.22 2.95
C ALA A 427 -8.24 18.60 4.33
N GLN A 428 -8.12 19.41 5.38
CA GLN A 428 -7.95 18.91 6.74
C GLN A 428 -9.22 18.21 7.24
N ALA A 429 -10.41 18.77 6.97
CA ALA A 429 -11.68 18.14 7.32
C ALA A 429 -11.84 16.79 6.61
N LEU A 430 -11.60 16.75 5.29
CA LEU A 430 -11.60 15.53 4.48
C LEU A 430 -10.71 14.45 5.10
N CYS A 431 -9.46 14.81 5.40
CA CYS A 431 -8.50 13.90 6.02
C CYS A 431 -8.98 13.34 7.35
N ARG A 432 -9.53 14.19 8.24
CA ARG A 432 -9.96 13.79 9.57
C ARG A 432 -11.21 12.90 9.54
N HIS A 433 -12.19 13.22 8.71
CA HIS A 433 -13.37 12.37 8.52
C HIS A 433 -12.98 11.01 7.93
N LEU A 434 -12.10 11.00 6.92
CA LEU A 434 -11.60 9.76 6.32
C LEU A 434 -10.89 8.86 7.36
N SER A 435 -9.97 9.41 8.15
CA SER A 435 -9.24 8.65 9.18
C SER A 435 -10.15 8.14 10.28
N THR A 436 -11.12 8.95 10.72
CA THR A 436 -12.10 8.56 11.75
C THR A 436 -13.00 7.43 11.26
N MET A 437 -13.53 7.55 10.04
CA MET A 437 -14.32 6.51 9.38
C MET A 437 -13.53 5.19 9.28
N CYS A 438 -12.28 5.24 8.82
CA CYS A 438 -11.44 4.06 8.69
C CYS A 438 -11.19 3.37 10.03
N ARG A 439 -10.95 4.14 11.10
CA ARG A 439 -10.80 3.56 12.44
C ARG A 439 -12.06 2.83 12.89
N MET A 440 -13.23 3.45 12.72
CA MET A 440 -14.51 2.83 13.09
C MET A 440 -14.80 1.56 12.27
N TYR A 441 -14.47 1.55 10.97
CA TYR A 441 -14.59 0.33 10.15
C TYR A 441 -13.61 -0.76 10.57
N ASN A 442 -12.38 -0.39 10.96
CA ASN A 442 -11.41 -1.33 11.48
C ASN A 442 -11.94 -1.98 12.76
N ASP A 443 -12.32 -1.18 13.76
CA ASP A 443 -12.91 -1.63 15.03
C ASP A 443 -14.16 -2.51 14.83
N TYR A 444 -15.00 -2.17 13.85
CA TYR A 444 -16.14 -3.00 13.48
C TYR A 444 -15.69 -4.39 13.01
N GLY A 445 -14.68 -4.45 12.14
CA GLY A 445 -14.17 -5.68 11.55
C GLY A 445 -13.35 -6.53 12.52
N SER A 446 -12.58 -5.89 13.39
CA SER A 446 -11.61 -6.52 14.30
C SER A 446 -12.15 -6.85 15.70
N ALA A 447 -13.39 -6.47 16.01
CA ALA A 447 -14.01 -6.63 17.34
C ALA A 447 -13.68 -7.96 18.08
N GLU A 448 -13.80 -9.11 17.40
CA GLU A 448 -13.50 -10.42 18.00
C GLU A 448 -12.00 -10.63 18.27
N ARG A 449 -11.15 -10.17 17.34
CA ARG A 449 -9.70 -10.25 17.48
C ARG A 449 -9.22 -9.34 18.60
N ASP A 450 -9.70 -8.11 18.63
CA ASP A 450 -9.27 -7.11 19.61
C ASP A 450 -9.68 -7.53 21.02
N ALA A 451 -10.88 -8.10 21.20
CA ALA A 451 -11.30 -8.71 22.46
C ALA A 451 -10.40 -9.89 22.88
N ALA A 452 -9.97 -10.73 21.94
CA ALA A 452 -9.09 -11.86 22.22
C ALA A 452 -7.63 -11.43 22.53
N GLU A 453 -7.19 -10.33 21.94
CA GLU A 453 -5.84 -9.76 22.12
C GLU A 453 -5.76 -8.75 23.27
N GLY A 454 -6.90 -8.36 23.86
CA GLY A 454 -6.97 -7.36 24.93
C GLY A 454 -6.74 -5.92 24.44
N ASN A 455 -6.97 -5.66 23.15
CA ASN A 455 -6.83 -4.35 22.54
C ASN A 455 -8.08 -3.51 22.77
N LEU A 456 -7.89 -2.23 23.11
CA LEU A 456 -8.98 -1.26 23.21
C LEU A 456 -9.56 -0.98 21.82
N SER A 457 -10.88 -1.14 21.71
CA SER A 457 -11.68 -0.84 20.53
C SER A 457 -12.74 0.22 20.85
N SER A 458 -13.25 0.89 19.81
CA SER A 458 -14.44 1.75 19.88
C SER A 458 -15.59 1.12 20.69
N LEU A 459 -15.78 -0.20 20.60
CA LEU A 459 -16.89 -0.93 21.23
C LEU A 459 -16.80 -1.06 22.76
N ASN A 460 -15.62 -0.77 23.34
CA ASN A 460 -15.42 -0.80 24.79
C ASN A 460 -15.87 0.51 25.45
N PHE A 461 -16.08 1.60 24.70
CA PHE A 461 -16.44 2.88 25.32
C PHE A 461 -17.83 2.86 25.98
N PRO A 462 -18.00 3.50 27.15
CA PRO A 462 -19.24 3.45 27.93
C PRO A 462 -20.46 4.03 27.19
N GLU A 463 -20.24 4.91 26.21
CA GLU A 463 -21.28 5.43 25.31
C GLU A 463 -22.00 4.31 24.54
N PHE A 464 -21.34 3.16 24.30
CA PHE A 464 -21.93 1.98 23.68
C PHE A 464 -22.59 0.99 24.67
N ALA A 465 -22.47 1.23 25.98
CA ALA A 465 -23.04 0.37 27.02
C ALA A 465 -24.52 0.68 27.35
N SER A 466 -25.05 1.80 26.85
CA SER A 466 -26.33 2.34 27.30
C SER A 466 -27.54 1.86 26.48
N GLY A 467 -28.28 0.86 26.99
CA GLY A 467 -29.65 0.55 26.56
C GLY A 467 -30.19 -0.77 27.12
N PRO A 468 -31.48 -0.86 27.53
CA PRO A 468 -32.07 -2.10 28.00
C PRO A 468 -32.15 -3.11 26.84
N GLY A 469 -31.32 -4.16 26.90
CA GLY A 469 -31.15 -5.16 25.83
C GLY A 469 -29.88 -5.02 24.97
N CYS A 470 -29.03 -4.01 25.23
CA CYS A 470 -27.79 -3.71 24.47
C CYS A 470 -26.60 -4.68 24.72
N SER A 471 -26.83 -5.88 25.24
CA SER A 471 -25.74 -6.82 25.59
C SER A 471 -25.13 -7.53 24.38
N ALA A 472 -25.68 -7.36 23.17
CA ALA A 472 -25.13 -7.99 21.98
C ALA A 472 -24.07 -7.10 21.33
N VAL A 473 -22.84 -7.61 21.20
CA VAL A 473 -21.74 -6.99 20.41
C VAL A 473 -22.23 -6.53 19.04
N ASP A 474 -23.13 -7.29 18.41
CA ASP A 474 -23.74 -6.95 17.13
C ASP A 474 -24.49 -5.62 17.13
N GLN A 475 -25.14 -5.25 18.25
CA GLN A 475 -25.82 -3.96 18.35
C GLN A 475 -24.82 -2.81 18.43
N ARG A 476 -23.76 -2.94 19.25
CA ARG A 476 -22.70 -1.94 19.33
C ARG A 476 -22.01 -1.77 17.97
N LYS A 477 -21.74 -2.87 17.28
CA LYS A 477 -21.23 -2.88 15.90
C LYS A 477 -22.16 -2.16 14.93
N ARG A 478 -23.48 -2.37 15.01
CA ARG A 478 -24.45 -1.64 14.17
C ARG A 478 -24.44 -0.14 14.42
N GLU A 479 -24.36 0.31 15.68
CA GLU A 479 -24.26 1.74 15.98
C GLU A 479 -22.94 2.33 15.52
N LEU A 480 -21.81 1.63 15.74
CA LEU A 480 -20.50 2.06 15.24
C LEU A 480 -20.48 2.20 13.71
N TYR A 481 -21.08 1.25 13.00
CA TYR A 481 -21.20 1.31 11.54
C TYR A 481 -22.00 2.54 11.07
N LYS A 482 -23.10 2.89 11.75
CA LYS A 482 -23.87 4.11 11.42
C LYS A 482 -23.04 5.38 11.61
N LEU A 483 -22.22 5.44 12.66
CA LEU A 483 -21.31 6.57 12.89
C LEU A 483 -20.22 6.64 11.83
N ALA A 484 -19.67 5.48 11.41
CA ALA A 484 -18.73 5.42 10.30
C ALA A 484 -19.35 5.95 8.99
N GLU A 485 -20.59 5.56 8.67
CA GLU A 485 -21.31 6.09 7.50
C GLU A 485 -21.58 7.60 7.60
N TYR A 486 -21.80 8.14 8.80
CA TYR A 486 -21.90 9.58 9.02
C TYR A 486 -20.58 10.29 8.71
N GLU A 487 -19.44 9.77 9.19
CA GLU A 487 -18.12 10.31 8.85
C GLU A 487 -17.84 10.24 7.34
N ARG A 488 -18.24 9.14 6.69
CA ARG A 488 -18.14 8.98 5.24
C ARG A 488 -18.94 10.06 4.48
N GLY A 489 -20.17 10.35 4.93
CA GLY A 489 -20.97 11.44 4.37
C GLY A 489 -20.29 12.82 4.54
N CYS A 490 -19.68 13.07 5.69
CA CYS A 490 -18.94 14.31 5.94
C CYS A 490 -17.67 14.41 5.08
N MET A 491 -16.97 13.29 4.86
CA MET A 491 -15.83 13.17 3.97
C MET A 491 -16.22 13.53 2.52
N ASP A 492 -17.33 12.97 2.00
CA ASP A 492 -17.82 13.26 0.65
C ASP A 492 -18.20 14.75 0.49
N GLU A 493 -18.85 15.34 1.49
CA GLU A 493 -19.17 16.78 1.51
C GLU A 493 -17.91 17.65 1.50
N ALA A 494 -16.90 17.32 2.30
CA ALA A 494 -15.62 18.05 2.31
C ALA A 494 -14.90 17.96 0.95
N LEU A 495 -14.93 16.79 0.30
CA LEU A 495 -14.39 16.61 -1.05
C LEU A 495 -15.17 17.42 -2.09
N ALA A 496 -16.50 17.46 -2.00
CA ALA A 496 -17.34 18.25 -2.88
C ALA A 496 -17.02 19.75 -2.78
N ARG A 497 -16.82 20.26 -1.55
CA ARG A 497 -16.40 21.65 -1.30
C ARG A 497 -15.01 21.96 -1.87
N LEU A 498 -14.06 21.04 -1.76
CA LEU A 498 -12.77 21.17 -2.45
C LEU A 498 -12.94 21.25 -3.97
N GLY A 499 -13.86 20.46 -4.54
CA GLY A 499 -14.23 20.53 -5.95
C GLY A 499 -14.77 21.89 -6.38
N GLN A 500 -15.58 22.53 -5.53
CA GLN A 500 -16.11 23.88 -5.78
C GLN A 500 -14.99 24.93 -5.76
N GLU A 501 -14.08 24.86 -4.78
CA GLU A 501 -12.90 25.75 -4.72
C GLU A 501 -11.99 25.58 -5.95
N ALA A 502 -11.78 24.33 -6.40
CA ALA A 502 -11.03 24.04 -7.62
C ALA A 502 -11.69 24.62 -8.88
N ALA A 503 -13.02 24.55 -8.97
CA ALA A 503 -13.78 25.10 -10.08
C ALA A 503 -13.80 26.64 -10.12
N ALA A 504 -13.57 27.29 -8.98
CA ALA A 504 -13.48 28.74 -8.85
C ALA A 504 -12.11 29.32 -9.24
N ALA A 505 -11.14 28.50 -9.64
CA ALA A 505 -9.81 28.97 -10.01
C ALA A 505 -9.84 29.94 -11.21
N PRO A 506 -8.95 30.96 -11.24
CA PRO A 506 -9.12 32.17 -12.08
C PRO A 506 -8.91 31.95 -13.57
N SER A 507 -8.27 30.85 -13.99
CA SER A 507 -7.99 30.55 -15.39
C SER A 507 -8.40 29.13 -15.75
N LEU A 508 -8.67 28.88 -17.04
CA LEU A 508 -8.97 27.53 -17.52
C LEU A 508 -7.82 26.55 -17.25
N ALA A 509 -6.57 26.99 -17.40
CA ALA A 509 -5.40 26.19 -17.10
C ALA A 509 -5.33 25.83 -15.61
N ALA A 510 -5.56 26.79 -14.72
CA ALA A 510 -5.60 26.54 -13.27
C ALA A 510 -6.74 25.58 -12.90
N ARG A 511 -7.94 25.76 -13.45
CA ARG A 511 -9.08 24.84 -13.22
C ARG A 511 -8.76 23.42 -13.67
N ARG A 512 -8.09 23.24 -14.81
CA ARG A 512 -7.66 21.92 -15.28
C ARG A 512 -6.60 21.29 -14.37
N ALA A 513 -5.64 22.07 -13.89
CA ALA A 513 -4.63 21.60 -12.95
C ALA A 513 -5.25 21.18 -11.60
N GLU A 514 -6.17 21.99 -11.07
CA GLU A 514 -6.91 21.69 -9.84
C GLU A 514 -7.81 20.46 -10.00
N ALA A 515 -8.55 20.34 -11.11
CA ALA A 515 -9.34 19.15 -11.41
C ALA A 515 -8.45 17.90 -11.51
N ARG A 516 -7.26 18.02 -12.12
CA ARG A 516 -6.30 16.92 -12.21
C ARG A 516 -5.78 16.52 -10.83
N LYS A 517 -5.45 17.49 -9.98
CA LYS A 517 -5.02 17.28 -8.59
C LYS A 517 -6.10 16.55 -7.79
N LEU A 518 -7.35 17.00 -7.89
CA LEU A 518 -8.47 16.36 -7.19
C LEU A 518 -8.79 14.96 -7.71
N ALA A 519 -8.59 14.68 -9.00
CA ALA A 519 -8.71 13.32 -9.53
C ALA A 519 -7.71 12.36 -8.87
N VAL A 520 -6.48 12.80 -8.61
CA VAL A 520 -5.49 11.97 -7.89
C VAL A 520 -5.84 11.83 -6.41
N TRP A 521 -6.32 12.89 -5.77
CA TRP A 521 -6.84 12.80 -4.40
C TRP A 521 -8.01 11.84 -4.27
N ARG A 522 -8.89 11.77 -5.28
CA ARG A 522 -9.99 10.81 -5.29
C ARG A 522 -9.48 9.36 -5.26
N VAL A 523 -8.37 9.06 -5.94
CA VAL A 523 -7.74 7.73 -5.83
C VAL A 523 -7.34 7.43 -4.39
N PHE A 524 -6.67 8.36 -3.71
CA PHE A 524 -6.27 8.18 -2.31
C PHE A 524 -7.49 7.94 -1.41
N VAL A 525 -8.53 8.78 -1.53
CA VAL A 525 -9.78 8.63 -0.77
C VAL A 525 -10.44 7.29 -1.03
N ASP A 526 -10.59 6.89 -2.29
CA ASP A 526 -11.25 5.62 -2.65
C ASP A 526 -10.43 4.40 -2.20
N VAL A 527 -9.10 4.47 -2.22
CA VAL A 527 -8.22 3.42 -1.67
C VAL A 527 -8.46 3.26 -0.16
N THR A 528 -8.46 4.36 0.58
CA THR A 528 -8.60 4.35 2.04
C THR A 528 -10.01 3.90 2.45
N ASP A 529 -11.05 4.36 1.75
CA ASP A 529 -12.45 3.91 1.94
C ASP A 529 -12.61 2.42 1.59
N LEU A 530 -12.04 1.96 0.47
CA LEU A 530 -12.10 0.54 0.10
C LEU A 530 -11.44 -0.38 1.14
N HIS A 531 -10.30 0.01 1.69
CA HIS A 531 -9.68 -0.72 2.80
C HIS A 531 -10.65 -0.86 3.97
N GLY A 532 -11.31 0.22 4.37
CA GLY A 532 -12.32 0.21 5.43
C GLY A 532 -13.50 -0.72 5.12
N GLN A 533 -14.07 -0.64 3.91
CA GLN A 533 -15.15 -1.54 3.47
C GLN A 533 -14.72 -3.01 3.48
N ILE A 534 -13.46 -3.31 3.15
CA ILE A 534 -12.94 -4.67 3.22
C ILE A 534 -12.93 -5.16 4.69
N TYR A 535 -12.49 -4.35 5.66
CA TYR A 535 -12.55 -4.72 7.08
C TYR A 535 -13.97 -5.03 7.56
N VAL A 536 -14.97 -4.29 7.07
CA VAL A 536 -16.39 -4.57 7.38
C VAL A 536 -16.83 -5.94 6.85
N VAL A 537 -16.34 -6.33 5.67
CA VAL A 537 -16.67 -7.63 5.05
C VAL A 537 -15.85 -8.77 5.65
N ARG A 538 -14.58 -8.53 5.96
CA ARG A 538 -13.61 -9.52 6.41
C ARG A 538 -12.43 -8.85 7.10
N ASP A 539 -12.07 -9.33 8.29
CA ASP A 539 -10.81 -8.96 8.92
C ASP A 539 -9.61 -9.50 8.12
N ILE A 540 -8.70 -8.59 7.76
CA ILE A 540 -7.52 -8.84 6.93
C ILE A 540 -6.20 -8.64 7.70
N ALA A 541 -6.26 -8.26 8.98
CA ALA A 541 -5.06 -8.04 9.78
C ALA A 541 -4.31 -9.36 10.10
N SER A 542 -2.99 -9.25 10.29
CA SER A 542 -2.17 -10.34 10.82
C SER A 542 -2.50 -10.54 12.31
N ARG A 543 -2.56 -11.80 12.77
CA ARG A 543 -2.56 -12.08 14.21
C ARG A 543 -1.14 -12.07 14.74
N ILE A 544 -0.96 -11.53 15.94
CA ILE A 544 0.31 -11.68 16.66
C ILE A 544 0.37 -13.13 17.15
N LYS A 545 1.41 -13.89 16.76
CA LYS A 545 1.60 -15.24 17.29
C LYS A 545 1.82 -15.13 18.79
N ALA A 546 0.84 -15.57 19.58
CA ALA A 546 0.88 -15.46 21.03
C ALA A 546 2.21 -16.01 21.58
N GLN A 547 2.89 -15.22 22.42
CA GLN A 547 4.12 -15.62 23.13
C GLN A 547 3.93 -16.90 23.97
N GLN A 548 2.68 -17.34 24.19
CA GLN A 548 2.34 -18.61 24.83
C GLN A 548 2.81 -19.85 24.05
N GLN A 549 2.77 -19.83 22.70
CA GLN A 549 3.30 -20.94 21.89
C GLN A 549 4.83 -21.03 21.97
N GLN A 550 5.54 -19.90 22.08
CA GLN A 550 6.99 -19.92 22.30
C GLN A 550 7.36 -20.33 23.73
N LYS A 551 6.54 -20.02 24.74
CA LYS A 551 6.73 -20.56 26.10
C LYS A 551 6.51 -22.08 26.11
N GLN A 552 5.47 -22.59 25.44
CA GLN A 552 5.26 -24.03 25.28
C GLN A 552 6.38 -24.71 24.49
N GLU A 553 6.81 -24.18 23.35
CA GLU A 553 7.92 -24.75 22.57
C GLU A 553 9.28 -24.65 23.30
N LYS A 554 9.52 -23.58 24.08
CA LYS A 554 10.71 -23.48 24.94
C LYS A 554 10.62 -24.43 26.14
N GLN A 555 9.43 -24.69 26.66
CA GLN A 555 9.21 -25.61 27.79
C GLN A 555 9.31 -27.08 27.33
N GLU A 556 8.74 -27.43 26.18
CA GLU A 556 8.89 -28.73 25.53
C GLU A 556 10.35 -29.00 25.11
N LYS A 557 11.07 -28.00 24.58
CA LYS A 557 12.51 -28.14 24.29
C LYS A 557 13.38 -28.24 25.55
N LYS A 558 12.91 -27.71 26.68
CA LYS A 558 13.60 -27.82 27.97
C LYS A 558 13.30 -29.16 28.66
N GLU A 559 12.13 -29.75 28.41
CA GLU A 559 11.76 -31.09 28.87
C GLU A 559 12.33 -32.22 27.98
N MET A 560 12.62 -31.94 26.70
CA MET A 560 13.27 -32.88 25.77
C MET A 560 14.81 -32.82 25.79
N ALA A 561 15.42 -31.93 26.59
CA ALA A 561 16.87 -31.90 26.74
C ALA A 561 17.33 -33.12 27.59
N PRO A 562 18.22 -33.99 27.07
CA PRO A 562 18.71 -35.14 27.83
C PRO A 562 19.46 -34.66 29.07
N ALA A 563 19.14 -35.25 30.23
CA ALA A 563 19.78 -34.94 31.50
C ALA A 563 21.31 -35.06 31.39
N PRO A 564 22.08 -34.16 32.03
CA PRO A 564 23.54 -34.20 31.97
C PRO A 564 24.04 -35.53 32.55
N ALA A 565 24.86 -36.23 31.76
CA ALA A 565 25.46 -37.49 32.12
C ALA A 565 26.27 -37.35 33.42
N ALA A 566 25.95 -38.19 34.41
CA ALA A 566 26.70 -38.32 35.65
C ALA A 566 28.12 -38.84 35.38
N PRO A 567 29.11 -38.52 36.23
CA PRO A 567 30.50 -38.85 35.96
C PRO A 567 30.76 -40.35 36.11
N HIS A 568 31.53 -40.88 35.18
CA HIS A 568 32.06 -42.23 35.15
C HIS A 568 32.71 -42.66 36.49
N THR A 569 32.25 -43.77 37.04
CA THR A 569 33.04 -44.63 37.93
C THR A 569 33.15 -46.03 37.34
N ASN A 570 34.40 -46.45 37.12
CA ASN A 570 34.81 -47.77 36.66
C ASN A 570 34.47 -48.89 37.65
N GLY A 571 34.20 -50.10 37.12
CA GLY A 571 34.68 -51.33 37.75
C GLY A 571 33.72 -52.52 37.85
N ASN A 572 33.86 -53.44 36.90
CA ASN A 572 33.80 -54.93 36.99
C ASN A 572 32.64 -55.67 37.69
N GLY A 573 32.06 -56.65 36.97
CA GLY A 573 31.69 -57.94 37.58
C GLY A 573 30.44 -58.67 37.05
N ALA A 574 30.62 -59.51 36.02
CA ALA A 574 30.10 -60.87 35.83
C ALA A 574 28.58 -61.27 35.95
N VAL A 575 28.06 -61.79 34.81
CA VAL A 575 27.43 -63.13 34.55
C VAL A 575 26.03 -63.53 35.12
N ALA A 576 25.26 -64.19 34.22
CA ALA A 576 24.04 -65.05 34.35
C ALA A 576 22.68 -64.32 34.28
N ALA A 577 21.73 -64.58 33.36
CA ALA A 577 21.10 -65.76 32.72
C ALA A 577 19.66 -66.03 33.25
N ALA A 578 18.77 -66.44 32.33
CA ALA A 578 17.42 -67.03 32.49
C ALA A 578 16.26 -66.04 32.84
N VAL A 579 15.14 -65.88 32.11
CA VAL A 579 14.11 -66.75 31.46
C VAL A 579 12.76 -66.63 32.20
N ALA A 580 11.70 -66.42 31.40
CA ALA A 580 10.28 -66.82 31.57
C ALA A 580 9.23 -65.94 32.32
N ALA A 581 8.18 -65.62 31.53
CA ALA A 581 6.76 -65.95 31.71
C ALA A 581 5.76 -64.94 32.33
N HIS A 582 4.87 -64.47 31.44
CA HIS A 582 3.40 -64.41 31.49
C HIS A 582 2.65 -64.08 32.80
N ALA A 583 1.89 -62.98 32.76
CA ALA A 583 0.43 -63.00 32.67
C ALA A 583 -0.04 -61.81 31.83
#